data_AF-A0A1X2IG13-F1
#
_entry.id   AF-A0A1X2IG13-F1
#
_cell.length_a   1.000
_cell.length_b   1.000
_cell.length_c   1.000
_cell.angle_alpha   90.00
_cell.angle_beta   90.00
_cell.angle_gamma   90.00
#
_symmetry.space_group_name_H-M   'P 1'
#
loop_
_entity.id
_entity.type
_entity.pdbx_description
1 polymer ?
#
loop_
_entity_poly.entity_id
_entity_poly.type
_entity_poly.pdbx_seq_one_letter_code
_entity_poly.pdbx_strand_id
1 'polypeptide(L)'
;YDLVVMDPPWPNKSVHRSSHYETQDIYDLYQIPLTSLVHKNSLVAVWITNKPKYRRFVMDKLFKSWHVDCVAEWTWLKVTNDGEPVFPLNSTHRKPYEQLIIGRYNGGSGGGNDNNDSIQEESEVKPIPYQHSIVSVPSKRHSRKPPLQDLLQPYLPAKPRCLELFARCLTPGWSSWGNECLKFQNEYYYTRIENPLHIDRSDV
;
A
#
# COMPACT_ATOMS: atom_id res chain seq x y z
N TYR A 1 -9.74 1.42 -12.23
CA TYR A 1 -8.96 2.33 -11.37
C TYR A 1 -7.58 2.48 -11.96
N ASP A 2 -7.08 3.71 -12.03
CA ASP A 2 -5.74 4.03 -12.51
C ASP A 2 -4.67 3.67 -11.47
N LEU A 3 -5.05 3.74 -10.18
CA LEU A 3 -4.22 3.34 -9.05
C LEU A 3 -5.04 2.49 -8.06
N VAL A 4 -4.48 1.35 -7.66
CA VAL A 4 -4.94 0.54 -6.53
C VAL A 4 -3.84 0.49 -5.48
N VAL A 5 -4.12 0.93 -4.25
CA VAL A 5 -3.22 0.82 -3.10
C VAL A 5 -3.78 -0.22 -2.14
N MET A 6 -2.90 -1.06 -1.58
CA MET A 6 -3.28 -2.14 -0.67
C MET A 6 -2.35 -2.16 0.55
N ASP A 7 -2.92 -2.27 1.75
CA ASP A 7 -2.20 -2.62 2.99
C ASP A 7 -2.82 -3.87 3.65
N PRO A 8 -2.60 -5.07 3.07
CA PRO A 8 -3.19 -6.30 3.58
C PRO A 8 -2.84 -6.57 5.05
N PRO A 9 -3.72 -7.22 5.82
CA PRO A 9 -3.44 -7.62 7.20
C PRO A 9 -2.51 -8.85 7.22
N TRP A 10 -1.23 -8.65 6.87
CA TRP A 10 -0.23 -9.71 6.80
C TRP A 10 -0.15 -10.52 8.11
N PRO A 11 -0.22 -11.87 8.07
CA PRO A 11 -0.22 -12.69 9.27
C PRO A 11 0.99 -12.42 10.18
N ASN A 12 0.74 -12.10 11.43
CA ASN A 12 1.81 -11.87 12.39
C ASN A 12 1.70 -12.79 13.60
N LYS A 13 2.82 -13.45 13.94
CA LYS A 13 2.89 -14.42 15.03
C LYS A 13 2.50 -13.80 16.38
N SER A 14 2.68 -12.49 16.56
CA SER A 14 2.36 -11.77 17.80
C SER A 14 0.88 -11.46 17.99
N VAL A 15 0.07 -11.45 16.92
CA VAL A 15 -1.37 -11.12 16.96
C VAL A 15 -2.22 -12.33 17.34
N HIS A 16 -1.65 -13.55 17.32
CA HIS A 16 -2.34 -14.77 17.77
C HIS A 16 -2.68 -14.81 19.28
N ARG A 17 -2.31 -13.80 20.07
CA ARG A 17 -2.60 -13.72 21.51
C ARG A 17 -3.78 -12.81 21.88
N SER A 18 -4.37 -12.09 20.93
CA SER A 18 -5.59 -11.31 21.13
C SER A 18 -6.69 -11.82 20.19
N SER A 19 -7.60 -12.62 20.75
CA SER A 19 -8.83 -13.12 20.15
C SER A 19 -9.66 -11.99 19.53
N HIS A 20 -9.53 -11.73 18.22
CA HIS A 20 -10.59 -11.10 17.38
C HIS A 20 -10.28 -11.02 15.88
N TYR A 21 -9.08 -11.40 15.42
CA TYR A 21 -8.84 -11.60 13.98
C TYR A 21 -8.41 -13.05 13.75
N GLU A 22 -9.32 -13.87 13.22
CA GLU A 22 -8.93 -15.04 12.43
C GLU A 22 -7.85 -14.56 11.46
N THR A 23 -6.64 -15.09 11.57
CA THR A 23 -5.55 -14.69 10.69
C THR A 23 -5.93 -15.04 9.26
N GLN A 24 -6.33 -14.03 8.48
CA GLN A 24 -6.56 -14.16 7.04
C GLN A 24 -5.38 -14.90 6.42
N ASP A 25 -5.68 -15.91 5.62
CA ASP A 25 -4.66 -16.58 4.86
C ASP A 25 -4.13 -15.59 3.82
N ILE A 26 -2.82 -15.58 3.58
CA ILE A 26 -2.21 -14.74 2.54
C ILE A 26 -2.80 -15.06 1.17
N TYR A 27 -3.30 -16.29 1.00
CA TYR A 27 -3.98 -16.76 -0.20
C TYR A 27 -5.39 -16.15 -0.38
N ASP A 28 -6.01 -15.55 0.65
CA ASP A 28 -7.29 -14.85 0.50
C ASP A 28 -7.17 -13.64 -0.46
N LEU A 29 -5.95 -13.11 -0.63
CA LEU A 29 -5.68 -12.05 -1.59
C LEU A 29 -6.04 -12.45 -3.03
N TYR A 30 -5.99 -13.74 -3.40
CA TYR A 30 -6.40 -14.20 -4.73
C TYR A 30 -7.89 -14.00 -5.01
N GLN A 31 -8.72 -13.85 -3.98
CA GLN A 31 -10.16 -13.66 -4.14
C GLN A 31 -10.51 -12.23 -4.59
N ILE A 32 -9.56 -11.29 -4.51
CA ILE A 32 -9.77 -9.93 -5.00
C ILE A 32 -9.84 -9.98 -6.53
N PRO A 33 -10.94 -9.52 -7.16
CA PRO A 33 -11.11 -9.55 -8.61
C PRO A 33 -10.33 -8.39 -9.27
N LEU A 34 -9.02 -8.29 -9.01
CA LEU A 34 -8.22 -7.13 -9.38
C LEU A 34 -8.30 -6.82 -10.87
N THR A 35 -8.27 -7.85 -11.74
CA THR A 35 -8.33 -7.71 -13.19
C THR A 35 -9.62 -7.04 -13.69
N SER A 36 -10.71 -7.10 -12.92
CA SER A 36 -11.97 -6.40 -13.23
C SER A 36 -11.99 -4.96 -12.69
N LEU A 37 -11.05 -4.61 -11.81
CA LEU A 37 -10.94 -3.29 -11.18
C LEU A 37 -9.93 -2.38 -11.90
N VAL A 38 -9.03 -2.94 -12.72
CA VAL A 38 -7.93 -2.23 -13.37
C VAL A 38 -8.04 -2.27 -14.90
N HIS A 39 -7.28 -1.43 -15.59
CA HIS A 39 -7.11 -1.46 -17.06
C HIS A 39 -5.63 -1.43 -17.40
N LYS A 40 -5.27 -1.64 -18.68
CA LYS A 40 -3.87 -1.57 -19.14
C LYS A 40 -3.20 -0.31 -18.57
N ASN A 41 -1.98 -0.48 -18.07
CA ASN A 41 -1.15 0.54 -17.42
C ASN A 41 -1.57 1.01 -16.02
N SER A 42 -2.66 0.51 -15.44
CA SER A 42 -2.99 0.76 -14.02
C SER A 42 -1.85 0.37 -13.10
N LEU A 43 -1.62 1.17 -12.05
CA LEU A 43 -0.66 0.88 -11.00
C LEU A 43 -1.31 0.14 -9.84
N VAL A 44 -0.59 -0.83 -9.29
CA VAL A 44 -1.00 -1.65 -8.14
C VAL A 44 0.13 -1.58 -7.11
N ALA A 45 -0.11 -0.90 -5.99
CA ALA A 45 0.88 -0.65 -4.95
C ALA A 45 0.51 -1.41 -3.68
N VAL A 46 1.37 -2.32 -3.23
CA VAL A 46 1.12 -3.22 -2.11
C VAL A 46 2.16 -2.98 -1.02
N TRP A 47 1.70 -2.50 0.14
CA TRP A 47 2.53 -2.44 1.34
C TRP A 47 2.80 -3.85 1.85
N ILE A 48 4.05 -4.15 2.18
CA ILE A 48 4.48 -5.43 2.74
C ILE A 48 5.28 -5.24 4.03
N THR A 49 5.20 -6.24 4.91
CA THR A 49 6.14 -6.32 6.05
C THR A 49 7.51 -6.77 5.58
N ASN A 50 8.56 -6.51 6.39
CA ASN A 50 9.94 -6.90 6.07
C ASN A 50 10.23 -8.42 6.10
N LYS A 51 9.20 -9.28 6.21
CA LYS A 51 9.41 -10.73 6.12
C LYS A 51 9.60 -11.10 4.63
N PRO A 52 10.75 -11.68 4.23
CA PRO A 52 11.03 -11.96 2.81
C PRO A 52 10.01 -12.85 2.10
N LYS A 53 9.26 -13.67 2.86
CA LYS A 53 8.18 -14.51 2.31
C LYS A 53 7.05 -13.70 1.66
N TYR A 54 6.72 -12.50 2.16
CA TYR A 54 5.63 -11.70 1.59
C TYR A 54 6.05 -10.98 0.33
N ARG A 55 7.29 -10.47 0.29
CA ARG A 55 7.89 -9.97 -0.96
C ARG A 55 7.83 -11.02 -2.07
N ARG A 56 8.33 -12.23 -1.79
CA ARG A 56 8.27 -13.36 -2.74
C ARG A 56 6.84 -13.73 -3.11
N PHE A 57 5.92 -13.77 -2.15
CA PHE A 57 4.51 -14.05 -2.43
C PHE A 57 3.90 -13.02 -3.39
N VAL A 58 4.09 -11.73 -3.13
CA VAL A 58 3.55 -10.65 -3.96
C VAL A 58 4.15 -10.71 -5.37
N MET A 59 5.48 -10.73 -5.48
CA MET A 59 6.17 -10.68 -6.78
C MET A 59 6.04 -11.97 -7.58
N ASP A 60 6.27 -13.12 -6.94
CA ASP A 60 6.43 -14.39 -7.64
C ASP A 60 5.10 -15.11 -7.86
N LYS A 61 4.05 -14.74 -7.13
CA LYS A 61 2.75 -15.42 -7.20
C LYS A 61 1.57 -14.47 -7.44
N LEU A 62 1.35 -13.49 -6.56
CA LEU A 62 0.14 -12.65 -6.60
C LEU A 62 0.10 -11.79 -7.86
N PHE A 63 1.16 -11.02 -8.12
CA PHE A 63 1.29 -10.18 -9.30
C PHE A 63 1.20 -10.98 -10.59
N LYS A 64 1.87 -12.14 -10.66
CA LYS A 64 1.78 -13.04 -11.82
C LYS A 64 0.36 -13.50 -12.10
N SER A 65 -0.39 -13.88 -11.07
CA SER A 65 -1.80 -14.31 -11.23
C SER A 65 -2.72 -13.19 -11.71
N TRP A 66 -2.34 -11.93 -11.46
CA TRP A 66 -3.08 -10.75 -11.87
C TRP A 66 -2.55 -10.12 -13.15
N HIS A 67 -1.56 -10.72 -13.84
CA HIS A 67 -0.90 -10.12 -15.01
C HIS A 67 -0.33 -8.71 -14.73
N VAL A 68 0.26 -8.57 -13.54
CA VAL A 68 0.93 -7.35 -13.08
C VAL A 68 2.43 -7.59 -13.11
N ASP A 69 3.17 -6.72 -13.80
CA ASP A 69 4.63 -6.70 -13.75
C ASP A 69 5.11 -5.80 -12.64
N CYS A 70 6.07 -6.27 -11.83
CA CYS A 70 6.70 -5.41 -10.84
C CYS A 70 7.57 -4.37 -11.53
N VAL A 71 7.30 -3.09 -11.26
CA VAL A 71 8.03 -1.95 -11.87
C VAL A 71 8.81 -1.12 -10.85
N ALA A 72 8.51 -1.22 -9.55
CA ALA A 72 9.31 -0.58 -8.50
C ALA A 72 9.16 -1.24 -7.12
N GLU A 73 10.17 -1.02 -6.29
CA GLU A 73 10.22 -1.35 -4.87
C GLU A 73 10.63 -0.10 -4.08
N TRP A 74 9.65 0.55 -3.47
CA TRP A 74 9.86 1.74 -2.66
C TRP A 74 9.98 1.38 -1.18
N THR A 75 10.68 2.23 -0.43
CA THR A 75 10.89 2.06 1.01
C THR A 75 10.33 3.25 1.76
N TRP A 76 9.51 3.01 2.77
CA TRP A 76 9.11 4.03 3.74
C TRP A 76 10.00 3.93 4.96
N LEU A 77 10.94 4.87 5.12
CA LEU A 77 11.77 5.04 6.29
C LEU A 77 11.05 5.92 7.32
N LYS A 78 10.93 5.40 8.53
CA LYS A 78 10.30 6.04 9.67
C LYS A 78 11.36 6.73 10.52
N VAL A 79 11.21 8.03 10.69
CA VAL A 79 12.14 8.86 11.47
C VAL A 79 11.45 9.53 12.65
N THR A 80 12.22 9.98 13.63
CA THR A 80 11.78 10.87 14.70
C THR A 80 11.61 12.29 14.17
N ASN A 81 11.12 13.20 15.00
CA ASN A 81 11.06 14.63 14.66
C ASN A 81 12.46 15.24 14.43
N ASP A 82 13.51 14.59 14.94
CA ASP A 82 14.90 15.01 14.78
C ASP A 82 15.54 14.41 13.50
N GLY A 83 14.78 13.63 12.72
CA GLY A 83 15.27 13.01 11.48
C GLY A 83 15.97 11.66 11.67
N GLU A 84 16.09 11.18 12.92
CA GLU A 84 16.75 9.92 13.23
C GLU A 84 15.83 8.70 13.02
N PRO A 85 16.32 7.54 12.56
CA PRO A 85 15.50 6.33 12.46
C PRO A 85 14.84 5.95 13.79
N VAL A 86 13.53 5.64 13.78
CA VAL A 86 12.79 5.24 15.00
C VAL A 86 13.32 3.97 15.67
N PHE A 87 14.09 3.17 14.94
CA PHE A 87 14.89 2.04 15.42
C PHE A 87 16.21 2.00 14.64
N PRO A 88 17.30 1.47 15.22
CA PRO A 88 18.53 1.25 14.47
C PRO A 88 18.32 0.40 13.22
N LEU A 89 18.90 0.79 12.09
CA LEU A 89 18.78 0.06 10.80
C LEU A 89 19.26 -1.40 10.90
N ASN A 90 20.27 -1.63 11.73
CA ASN A 90 20.86 -2.94 12.00
C ASN A 90 20.06 -3.77 13.04
N SER A 91 18.95 -3.28 13.58
CA SER A 91 18.13 -4.02 14.54
C SER A 91 17.61 -5.33 13.95
N THR A 92 17.71 -6.41 14.73
CA THR A 92 17.32 -7.78 14.34
C THR A 92 15.82 -8.02 14.47
N HIS A 93 15.13 -7.29 15.36
CA HIS A 93 13.73 -7.54 15.70
C HIS A 93 12.74 -6.57 15.05
N ARG A 94 13.09 -5.29 14.96
CA ARG A 94 12.23 -4.24 14.39
C ARG A 94 13.03 -3.42 13.40
N LYS A 95 12.51 -3.25 12.20
CA LYS A 95 13.10 -2.37 11.20
C LYS A 95 12.40 -1.01 11.22
N PRO A 96 13.13 0.11 11.07
CA PRO A 96 12.53 1.44 11.00
C PRO A 96 11.91 1.71 9.62
N TYR A 97 11.69 0.69 8.79
CA TYR A 97 11.14 0.88 7.46
C TYR A 97 10.12 -0.19 7.08
N GLU A 98 9.30 0.09 6.08
CA GLU A 98 8.39 -0.85 5.41
C GLU A 98 8.59 -0.74 3.90
N GLN A 99 8.27 -1.79 3.16
CA GLN A 99 8.42 -1.80 1.69
C GLN A 99 7.05 -1.64 1.01
N LEU A 100 7.05 -0.94 -0.12
CA LEU A 100 5.93 -0.78 -1.03
C LEU A 100 6.34 -1.38 -2.38
N ILE A 101 5.69 -2.46 -2.79
CA ILE A 101 5.91 -3.07 -4.10
C ILE A 101 4.91 -2.45 -5.06
N ILE A 102 5.39 -1.89 -6.17
CA ILE A 102 4.56 -1.26 -7.18
C ILE A 102 4.65 -2.10 -8.45
N GLY A 103 3.48 -2.53 -8.91
CA GLY A 103 3.32 -3.22 -10.18
C GLY A 103 2.48 -2.42 -11.17
N ARG A 104 2.60 -2.79 -12.44
CA ARG A 104 1.81 -2.25 -13.56
C ARG A 104 1.05 -3.38 -14.22
N TYR A 105 -0.26 -3.19 -14.42
CA TYR A 105 -1.09 -4.19 -15.07
C TYR A 105 -0.90 -4.14 -16.59
N ASN A 106 -0.65 -5.30 -17.20
CA ASN A 106 -0.29 -5.39 -18.62
C ASN A 106 -1.48 -5.47 -19.57
N GLY A 107 -2.71 -5.47 -19.05
CA GLY A 107 -3.91 -5.62 -19.88
C GLY A 107 -4.37 -7.06 -20.06
N GLY A 108 -3.67 -8.04 -19.46
CA GLY A 108 -4.00 -9.47 -19.45
C GLY A 108 -4.44 -9.96 -20.83
N SER A 109 -3.49 -10.30 -21.71
CA SER A 109 -3.80 -10.78 -23.06
C SER A 109 -4.75 -11.99 -23.02
N GLY A 110 -6.04 -11.76 -23.17
CA GLY A 110 -6.93 -12.76 -23.74
C GLY A 110 -6.40 -13.06 -25.12
N GLY A 111 -6.29 -14.33 -25.49
CA GLY A 111 -5.88 -14.78 -26.83
C GLY A 111 -6.91 -14.42 -27.92
N GLY A 112 -7.25 -13.15 -28.04
CA GLY A 112 -8.08 -12.57 -29.07
C GLY A 112 -7.18 -11.90 -30.10
N ASN A 113 -7.24 -12.43 -31.31
CA ASN A 113 -6.62 -11.90 -32.50
C ASN A 113 -7.35 -10.61 -32.93
N ASP A 114 -7.23 -9.54 -32.15
CA ASP A 114 -7.85 -8.25 -32.47
C ASP A 114 -6.89 -7.42 -33.33
N ASN A 115 -6.87 -7.77 -34.62
CA ASN A 115 -6.44 -6.88 -35.69
C ASN A 115 -7.45 -5.71 -35.81
N ASN A 116 -7.49 -4.84 -34.80
CA ASN A 116 -8.09 -3.53 -34.95
C ASN A 116 -7.14 -2.48 -34.41
N ASP A 117 -6.26 -2.09 -35.33
CA ASP A 117 -5.41 -0.92 -35.34
C ASP A 117 -6.27 0.33 -35.09
N SER A 118 -6.55 0.59 -33.82
CA SER A 118 -6.92 1.91 -33.35
C SER A 118 -5.66 2.47 -32.73
N ILE A 119 -5.03 3.38 -33.48
CA ILE A 119 -4.00 4.30 -33.02
C ILE A 119 -4.65 5.19 -31.94
N GLN A 120 -4.93 4.62 -30.77
CA GLN A 120 -5.06 5.40 -29.55
C GLN A 120 -3.63 5.75 -29.19
N GLU A 121 -3.32 7.05 -29.24
CA GLU A 121 -2.07 7.63 -28.76
C GLU A 121 -1.65 6.87 -27.50
N GLU A 122 -0.65 6.00 -27.62
CA GLU A 122 -0.10 5.26 -26.49
C GLU A 122 0.59 6.31 -25.64
N SER A 123 -0.18 6.91 -24.74
CA SER A 123 0.24 8.04 -23.93
C SER A 123 1.51 7.59 -23.24
N GLU A 124 2.62 8.28 -23.52
CA GLU A 124 3.95 7.84 -23.10
C GLU A 124 3.93 7.51 -21.60
N VAL A 125 4.00 6.21 -21.29
CA VAL A 125 3.82 5.76 -19.92
C VAL A 125 5.10 6.10 -19.17
N LYS A 126 5.04 7.13 -18.33
CA LYS A 126 6.21 7.59 -17.58
C LYS A 126 6.81 6.44 -16.73
N PRO A 127 8.14 6.22 -16.81
CA PRO A 127 8.81 5.21 -16.02
C PRO A 127 8.80 5.60 -14.54
N ILE A 128 8.56 4.62 -13.67
CA ILE A 128 8.62 4.78 -12.21
C ILE A 128 10.06 4.45 -11.79
N PRO A 129 10.70 5.24 -10.90
CA PRO A 129 12.00 4.89 -10.37
C PRO A 129 11.90 3.58 -9.61
N TYR A 130 12.74 2.61 -9.97
CA TYR A 130 12.71 1.29 -9.38
C TYR A 130 12.91 1.35 -7.85
N GLN A 131 13.77 2.25 -7.38
CA GLN A 131 13.99 2.53 -5.96
C GLN A 131 13.63 3.97 -5.63
N HIS A 132 12.90 4.15 -4.54
CA HIS A 132 12.57 5.46 -3.98
C HIS A 132 12.40 5.33 -2.47
N SER A 133 12.80 6.37 -1.72
CA SER A 133 12.67 6.40 -0.27
C SER A 133 11.71 7.51 0.16
N ILE A 134 10.61 7.10 0.80
CA ILE A 134 9.69 7.99 1.49
C ILE A 134 10.21 8.12 2.92
N VAL A 135 10.55 9.32 3.36
CA VAL A 135 11.03 9.58 4.72
C VAL A 135 10.00 10.41 5.46
N SER A 136 9.44 9.90 6.55
CA SER A 136 8.48 10.65 7.34
C SER A 136 8.38 10.20 8.79
N VAL A 137 7.85 11.08 9.63
CA VAL A 137 7.50 10.76 11.02
C VAL A 137 6.21 9.94 11.03
N PRO A 138 6.21 8.70 11.56
CA PRO A 138 5.00 7.89 11.60
C PRO A 138 3.98 8.50 12.56
N SER A 139 2.69 8.28 12.28
CA SER A 139 1.64 8.60 13.25
C SER A 139 1.82 7.76 14.52
N LYS A 140 1.44 8.32 15.67
CA LYS A 140 1.35 7.56 16.93
C LYS A 140 0.37 6.37 16.83
N ARG A 141 -0.56 6.42 15.88
CA ARG A 141 -1.53 5.33 15.64
C ARG A 141 -0.93 4.26 14.75
N HIS A 142 -0.99 3.02 15.23
CA HIS A 142 -0.44 1.88 14.52
C HIS A 142 -0.96 1.76 13.09
N SER A 143 -0.04 1.40 12.18
CA SER A 143 -0.31 1.05 10.78
C SER A 143 -0.87 2.15 9.88
N ARG A 144 -0.82 3.43 10.28
CA ARG A 144 -1.13 4.52 9.34
C ARG A 144 0.07 4.79 8.42
N LYS A 145 -0.11 4.49 7.14
CA LYS A 145 0.88 4.70 6.08
C LYS A 145 0.91 6.16 5.61
N PRO A 146 2.02 6.65 5.04
CA PRO A 146 2.04 7.97 4.40
C PRO A 146 1.11 7.99 3.19
N PRO A 147 0.44 9.12 2.89
CA PRO A 147 -0.35 9.25 1.69
C PRO A 147 0.56 9.11 0.45
N LEU A 148 0.11 8.33 -0.54
CA LEU A 148 0.89 8.04 -1.74
C LEU A 148 0.47 8.87 -2.96
N GLN A 149 -0.63 9.64 -2.87
CA GLN A 149 -1.22 10.34 -4.00
C GLN A 149 -0.21 11.26 -4.70
N ASP A 150 0.37 12.21 -3.97
CA ASP A 150 1.29 13.19 -4.54
C ASP A 150 2.58 12.53 -5.09
N LEU A 151 3.01 11.43 -4.48
CA LEU A 151 4.20 10.69 -4.88
C LEU A 151 3.99 9.91 -6.18
N LEU A 152 2.78 9.37 -6.39
CA LEU A 152 2.44 8.57 -7.56
C LEU A 152 1.79 9.37 -8.68
N GLN A 153 1.25 10.55 -8.40
CA GLN A 153 0.60 11.45 -9.36
C GLN A 153 1.42 11.71 -10.63
N PRO A 154 2.76 11.87 -10.58
CA PRO A 154 3.56 12.06 -11.80
C PRO A 154 3.50 10.89 -12.79
N TYR A 155 3.11 9.70 -12.33
CA TYR A 155 3.05 8.45 -13.11
C TYR A 155 1.61 8.03 -13.43
N LEU A 156 0.63 8.91 -13.17
CA LEU A 156 -0.79 8.68 -13.35
C LEU A 156 -1.40 9.73 -14.30
N PRO A 157 -2.59 9.47 -14.86
CA PRO A 157 -3.35 10.48 -15.58
C PRO A 157 -3.65 11.71 -14.71
N ALA A 158 -3.98 12.84 -15.34
CA ALA A 158 -4.21 14.10 -14.64
C ALA A 158 -5.34 14.05 -13.58
N LYS A 159 -6.33 13.18 -13.78
CA LYS A 159 -7.45 12.95 -12.84
C LYS A 159 -7.64 11.43 -12.63
N PRO A 160 -6.78 10.80 -11.82
CA PRO A 160 -6.80 9.35 -11.68
C PRO A 160 -7.99 8.90 -10.82
N ARG A 161 -8.60 7.78 -11.18
CA ARG A 161 -9.52 7.05 -10.31
C ARG A 161 -8.71 6.14 -9.40
N CYS A 162 -8.72 6.44 -8.11
CA CYS A 162 -7.93 5.71 -7.12
C CYS A 162 -8.80 4.82 -6.22
N LEU A 163 -8.27 3.63 -5.88
CA LEU A 163 -8.89 2.68 -4.96
C LEU A 163 -7.90 2.33 -3.84
N GLU A 164 -8.35 2.37 -2.60
CA GLU A 164 -7.63 1.84 -1.44
C GLU A 164 -8.34 0.58 -0.94
N LEU A 165 -7.66 -0.57 -1.01
CA LEU A 165 -8.11 -1.84 -0.43
C LEU A 165 -7.50 -2.02 0.96
N PHE A 166 -8.28 -2.60 1.87
CA PHE A 166 -7.98 -2.68 3.31
C PHE A 166 -7.88 -1.30 3.97
N ALA A 167 -8.64 -0.33 3.45
CA ALA A 167 -8.61 1.05 3.89
C ALA A 167 -9.09 1.19 5.34
N ARG A 168 -8.42 2.09 6.08
CA ARG A 168 -8.81 2.49 7.46
C ARG A 168 -9.18 3.98 7.58
N CYS A 169 -9.05 4.70 6.49
CA CYS A 169 -9.34 6.12 6.37
C CYS A 169 -10.02 6.37 5.02
N LEU A 170 -10.88 7.37 4.96
CA LEU A 170 -11.35 7.90 3.69
C LEU A 170 -10.34 8.93 3.19
N THR A 171 -9.93 8.79 1.93
CA THR A 171 -9.10 9.78 1.24
C THR A 171 -9.97 10.49 0.22
N PRO A 172 -10.05 11.85 0.22
CA PRO A 172 -10.89 12.58 -0.73
C PRO A 172 -10.59 12.20 -2.19
N GLY A 173 -11.63 11.87 -2.96
CA GLY A 173 -11.51 11.46 -4.35
C GLY A 173 -11.13 9.97 -4.57
N TRP A 174 -10.95 9.19 -3.50
CA TRP A 174 -10.66 7.76 -3.58
C TRP A 174 -11.90 6.93 -3.28
N SER A 175 -11.99 5.77 -3.92
CA SER A 175 -12.81 4.68 -3.41
C SER A 175 -12.05 3.98 -2.27
N SER A 176 -12.70 3.74 -1.14
CA SER A 176 -12.12 3.03 0.00
C SER A 176 -12.91 1.75 0.25
N TRP A 177 -12.22 0.63 0.39
CA TRP A 177 -12.82 -0.67 0.69
C TRP A 177 -12.06 -1.38 1.80
N GLY A 178 -12.79 -1.90 2.78
CA GLY A 178 -12.23 -2.60 3.94
C GLY A 178 -13.20 -2.59 5.12
N ASN A 179 -12.93 -3.45 6.11
CA ASN A 179 -13.81 -3.61 7.27
C ASN A 179 -13.77 -2.41 8.24
N GLU A 180 -12.81 -1.50 8.07
CA GLU A 180 -12.52 -0.41 9.01
C GLU A 180 -12.38 0.96 8.32
N CYS A 181 -13.00 1.20 7.16
CA CYS A 181 -12.79 2.43 6.37
C CYS A 181 -12.97 3.75 7.15
N LEU A 182 -13.81 3.75 8.18
CA LEU A 182 -14.09 4.93 9.01
C LEU A 182 -13.22 5.04 10.28
N LYS A 183 -12.30 4.09 10.51
CA LYS A 183 -11.53 3.98 11.76
C LYS A 183 -10.72 5.21 12.09
N PHE A 184 -10.23 5.93 11.08
CA PHE A 184 -9.48 7.18 11.21
C PHE A 184 -10.28 8.45 10.90
N GLN A 185 -11.61 8.42 10.97
CA GLN A 185 -12.48 9.58 10.65
C GLN A 185 -12.95 10.37 11.88
N ASN A 186 -12.35 10.16 13.05
CA ASN A 186 -12.69 10.91 14.26
C ASN A 186 -11.79 12.14 14.43
N GLU A 187 -12.39 13.28 14.76
CA GLU A 187 -11.70 14.57 14.96
C GLU A 187 -10.60 14.50 16.04
N TYR A 188 -10.77 13.63 17.05
CA TYR A 188 -9.76 13.36 18.09
C TYR A 188 -8.38 13.01 17.52
N TYR A 189 -8.32 12.50 16.28
CA TYR A 189 -7.06 12.13 15.63
C TYR A 189 -6.30 13.32 15.04
N TYR A 190 -6.94 14.48 15.00
CA TYR A 190 -6.46 15.70 14.35
C TYR A 190 -6.36 16.88 15.32
N THR A 191 -6.99 16.78 16.49
CA THR A 191 -6.83 17.76 17.57
C THR A 191 -5.47 17.60 18.26
N ARG A 192 -4.71 18.71 18.32
CA ARG A 192 -3.49 18.80 19.13
C ARG A 192 -3.93 18.87 20.59
N ILE A 193 -3.53 17.91 21.43
CA ILE A 193 -3.81 17.99 22.86
C ILE A 193 -2.95 19.12 23.45
N GLU A 194 -3.58 20.25 23.73
CA GLU A 194 -3.00 21.33 24.53
C GLU A 194 -3.02 20.84 25.99
N ASN A 195 -1.83 20.52 26.54
CA ASN A 195 -1.56 19.89 27.86
C ASN A 195 -1.70 18.35 27.94
N PRO A 196 -0.57 17.61 27.84
CA PRO A 196 -0.56 16.17 28.08
C PRO A 196 -0.60 15.90 29.60
N LEU A 197 -1.79 15.88 30.20
CA LEU A 197 -1.95 15.25 31.51
C LEU A 197 -1.86 13.74 31.32
N HIS A 198 -0.81 13.17 31.93
CA HIS A 198 -0.51 11.75 32.16
C HIS A 198 -1.28 10.72 31.30
N ILE A 199 -0.64 10.22 30.25
CA ILE A 199 -1.07 9.01 29.55
C ILE A 199 -0.23 7.85 30.06
N ASP A 200 -0.91 6.81 30.56
CA ASP A 200 -0.36 5.61 31.20
C ASP A 200 0.47 4.75 30.23
N ARG A 201 1.46 4.05 30.76
CA ARG A 201 2.41 3.21 30.01
C ARG A 201 1.80 1.92 29.43
N SER A 202 0.49 1.72 29.58
CA SER A 202 -0.22 0.54 29.08
C SER A 202 -0.55 0.58 27.58
N ASP A 203 -0.38 1.73 26.91
CA ASP A 203 -0.81 1.94 25.51
C ASP A 203 0.33 1.88 24.46
N VAL A 204 1.44 1.19 24.76
CA VAL A 204 2.60 0.99 23.84
C VAL A 204 2.88 -0.48 23.57
#